data_AF-A0A2U1LHQ2-F1
#
_entry.id   AF-A0A2U1LHQ2-F1
#
_cell.length_a   1.000
_cell.length_b   1.000
_cell.length_c   1.000
_cell.angle_alpha   90.00
_cell.angle_beta   90.00
_cell.angle_gamma   90.00
#
_symmetry.space_group_name_H-M   'P 1'
#
loop_
_entity.id
_entity.type
_entity.pdbx_description
1 polymer ?
#
loop_
_entity_poly.entity_id
_entity_poly.type
_entity_poly.pdbx_seq_one_letter_code
_entity_poly.pdbx_strand_id
1 'polypeptide(L)'
;MIKIKGNIYSTRVTTFNEFVAFLNLIKCDDIIHQEWDYFRYKFDKVVKWFYNHYLNKSLPGPIPPTINGIQVHLLDLYKLIEGLGGYLSVHFGKEFGTIGELIGLSKQDGDELKKCYIKYLDIFTSYYKTARGPNRRWHPNILRQNLKEKES
;
A
#
# COMPACT_ATOMS: atom_id res chain seq x y z
N MET A 1 1.01 7.79 -15.86
CA MET A 1 -0.18 8.51 -15.37
C MET A 1 -1.39 7.64 -15.64
N ILE A 2 -2.48 7.80 -14.90
CA ILE A 2 -3.75 7.09 -15.13
C ILE A 2 -4.90 8.09 -15.16
N LYS A 3 -5.89 7.88 -16.03
CA LYS A 3 -7.06 8.75 -16.17
C LYS A 3 -8.26 8.10 -15.49
N ILE A 4 -8.80 8.74 -14.46
CA ILE A 4 -9.93 8.23 -13.67
C ILE A 4 -10.96 9.34 -13.53
N LYS A 5 -12.19 9.10 -14.02
CA LYS A 5 -13.29 10.09 -14.04
C LYS A 5 -12.86 11.46 -14.61
N GLY A 6 -12.12 11.44 -15.72
CA GLY A 6 -11.63 12.67 -16.38
C GLY A 6 -10.41 13.33 -15.74
N ASN A 7 -10.00 12.92 -14.53
CA ASN A 7 -8.82 13.45 -13.85
C ASN A 7 -7.58 12.60 -14.16
N ILE A 8 -6.41 13.24 -14.26
CA ILE A 8 -5.14 12.57 -14.49
C ILE A 8 -4.36 12.47 -13.18
N TYR A 9 -4.03 11.26 -12.77
CA TYR A 9 -3.25 10.99 -11.57
C TYR A 9 -1.85 10.50 -11.94
N SER A 10 -0.82 11.10 -11.32
CA SER A 10 0.52 10.55 -11.39
C SER A 10 0.66 9.39 -10.41
N THR A 11 1.14 8.26 -10.91
CA THR A 11 1.55 7.10 -10.10
C THR A 11 3.06 6.88 -10.17
N ARG A 12 3.82 7.78 -10.81
CA ARG A 12 5.27 7.67 -10.90
C ARG A 12 5.87 7.73 -9.49
N VAL A 13 6.84 6.86 -9.22
CA VAL A 13 7.63 6.86 -7.99
C VAL A 13 9.08 6.69 -8.37
N THR A 14 9.83 7.78 -8.27
CA THR A 14 11.29 7.85 -8.46
C THR A 14 11.97 8.57 -7.31
N THR A 15 11.21 9.24 -6.45
CA THR A 15 11.68 9.96 -5.25
C THR A 15 10.83 9.59 -4.03
N PHE A 16 11.33 9.91 -2.83
CA PHE A 16 10.59 9.67 -1.58
C PHE A 16 9.29 10.47 -1.49
N ASN A 17 9.28 11.72 -1.98
CA ASN A 17 8.05 12.54 -1.98
C ASN A 17 6.98 11.96 -2.90
N GLU A 18 7.38 11.42 -4.07
CA GLU A 18 6.46 10.71 -4.96
C GLU A 18 5.94 9.40 -4.35
N PHE A 19 6.77 8.69 -3.59
CA PHE A 19 6.35 7.53 -2.80
C PHE A 19 5.26 7.90 -1.80
N VAL A 20 5.45 8.98 -1.03
CA VAL A 20 4.43 9.48 -0.08
C VAL A 20 3.16 9.92 -0.82
N ALA A 21 3.29 10.59 -1.96
CA ALA A 21 2.15 11.01 -2.78
C ALA A 21 1.37 9.82 -3.34
N PHE A 22 2.06 8.77 -3.79
CA PHE A 22 1.44 7.52 -4.24
C PHE A 22 0.68 6.83 -3.10
N LEU A 23 1.29 6.72 -1.92
CA LEU A 23 0.61 6.13 -0.76
C LEU A 23 -0.59 6.95 -0.28
N ASN A 24 -0.57 8.27 -0.48
CA ASN A 24 -1.72 9.13 -0.27
C ASN A 24 -2.84 8.89 -1.29
N LEU A 25 -2.49 8.73 -2.57
CA LEU A 25 -3.44 8.45 -3.64
C LEU A 25 -4.21 7.15 -3.36
N ILE A 26 -3.53 6.08 -2.95
CA ILE A 26 -4.15 4.78 -2.64
C ILE A 26 -4.92 4.76 -1.30
N LYS A 27 -5.11 5.91 -0.65
CA LYS A 27 -6.08 6.04 0.44
C LYS A 27 -7.46 6.45 -0.07
N CYS A 28 -7.56 6.95 -1.29
CA CYS A 28 -8.83 7.32 -1.89
C CYS A 28 -9.48 6.10 -2.54
N ASP A 29 -10.33 5.41 -1.79
CA ASP A 29 -10.97 4.17 -2.22
C ASP A 29 -11.73 4.32 -3.54
N ASP A 30 -12.44 5.43 -3.74
CA ASP A 30 -13.18 5.72 -4.99
C ASP A 30 -12.30 5.67 -6.24
N ILE A 31 -11.03 6.08 -6.11
CA ILE A 31 -10.07 6.10 -7.22
C ILE A 31 -9.56 4.68 -7.49
N ILE A 32 -9.21 3.94 -6.44
CA ILE A 32 -8.55 2.65 -6.58
C ILE A 32 -9.52 1.58 -7.08
N HIS A 33 -10.75 1.56 -6.58
CA HIS A 33 -11.75 0.54 -6.94
C HIS A 33 -12.04 0.48 -8.45
N GLN A 34 -11.87 1.58 -9.17
CA GLN A 34 -12.08 1.63 -10.62
C GLN A 34 -10.97 0.93 -11.41
N GLU A 35 -9.75 0.89 -10.86
CA GLU A 35 -8.54 0.46 -11.57
C GLU A 35 -7.69 -0.45 -10.66
N TRP A 36 -8.35 -1.34 -9.92
CA TRP A 36 -7.76 -2.07 -8.79
C TRP A 36 -6.53 -2.90 -9.21
N ASP A 37 -6.63 -3.63 -10.32
CA ASP A 37 -5.52 -4.45 -10.82
C ASP A 37 -4.32 -3.62 -11.29
N TYR A 38 -4.58 -2.44 -11.88
CA TYR A 38 -3.52 -1.49 -12.19
C TYR A 38 -2.80 -1.04 -10.91
N PHE A 39 -3.55 -0.72 -9.85
CA PHE A 39 -2.96 -0.33 -8.58
C PHE A 39 -2.24 -1.49 -7.89
N ARG A 40 -2.71 -2.74 -7.99
CA ARG A 40 -1.99 -3.94 -7.50
C ARG A 40 -0.62 -4.05 -8.16
N TYR A 41 -0.60 -4.06 -9.50
CA TYR A 41 0.64 -4.07 -10.28
C TYR A 41 1.57 -2.91 -9.90
N LYS A 42 0.99 -1.71 -9.77
CA LYS A 42 1.77 -0.52 -9.48
C LYS A 42 2.34 -0.52 -8.07
N PHE A 43 1.58 -0.98 -7.10
CA PHE A 43 2.00 -1.10 -5.71
C PHE A 43 3.21 -2.04 -5.59
N ASP A 44 3.19 -3.19 -6.28
CA ASP A 44 4.34 -4.10 -6.35
C ASP A 44 5.59 -3.42 -6.91
N LYS A 45 5.46 -2.60 -7.96
CA LYS A 45 6.58 -1.83 -8.50
C LYS A 45 7.10 -0.78 -7.51
N VAL A 46 6.22 -0.16 -6.72
CA VAL A 46 6.60 0.83 -5.70
C VAL A 46 7.31 0.15 -4.53
N VAL A 47 6.84 -1.01 -4.07
CA VAL A 47 7.56 -1.83 -3.07
C VAL A 47 8.93 -2.22 -3.62
N LYS A 48 9.03 -2.69 -4.87
CA LYS A 48 10.31 -3.01 -5.52
C LYS A 48 11.27 -1.82 -5.53
N TRP A 49 10.77 -0.64 -5.89
CA TRP A 49 11.57 0.58 -5.91
C TRP A 49 12.03 0.98 -4.50
N PHE A 50 11.15 0.90 -3.50
CA PHE A 50 11.46 1.28 -2.13
C PHE A 50 12.63 0.46 -1.57
N TYR A 51 12.62 -0.86 -1.74
CA TYR A 51 13.73 -1.70 -1.28
C TYR A 51 15.00 -1.48 -2.11
N ASN A 52 14.91 -1.67 -3.43
CA ASN A 52 16.10 -1.71 -4.27
C ASN A 52 16.78 -0.35 -4.44
N HIS A 53 16.02 0.74 -4.53
CA HIS A 53 16.56 2.07 -4.83
C HIS A 53 16.61 2.98 -3.61
N TYR A 54 15.55 3.02 -2.80
CA TYR A 54 15.50 3.95 -1.67
C TYR A 54 16.28 3.42 -0.45
N LEU A 55 16.09 2.15 -0.08
CA LEU A 55 16.85 1.52 1.00
C LEU A 55 18.21 0.97 0.56
N ASN A 56 18.44 0.83 -0.75
CA ASN A 56 19.59 0.15 -1.34
C ASN A 56 19.78 -1.27 -0.76
N LYS A 57 18.68 -2.02 -0.66
CA LYS A 57 18.63 -3.40 -0.16
C LYS A 57 17.95 -4.31 -1.16
N SER A 58 18.33 -5.57 -1.17
CA SER A 58 17.62 -6.59 -1.94
C SER A 58 16.18 -6.74 -1.44
N LEU A 59 15.29 -7.18 -2.34
CA LEU A 59 13.94 -7.56 -1.94
C LEU A 59 13.99 -8.72 -0.95
N PRO A 60 13.11 -8.74 0.04
CA PRO A 60 13.09 -9.81 1.02
C PRO A 60 12.61 -11.16 0.41
N GLY A 61 12.03 -11.13 -0.79
CA GLY A 61 11.65 -12.31 -1.56
C GLY A 61 10.92 -11.95 -2.87
N PRO A 62 10.26 -12.94 -3.51
CA PRO A 62 9.50 -12.70 -4.74
C PRO A 62 8.31 -11.78 -4.51
N ILE A 63 7.99 -10.96 -5.52
CA ILE A 63 6.84 -10.07 -5.49
C ILE A 63 6.00 -10.27 -6.76
N PRO A 64 4.70 -10.59 -6.61
CA PRO A 64 4.01 -10.80 -5.33
C PRO A 64 4.46 -12.10 -4.62
N PRO A 65 4.42 -12.14 -3.27
CA PRO A 65 4.73 -13.36 -2.52
C PRO A 65 3.63 -14.41 -2.68
N THR A 66 3.98 -15.66 -2.38
CA THR A 66 3.06 -16.80 -2.41
C THR A 66 3.06 -17.49 -1.05
N ILE A 67 1.89 -17.87 -0.56
CA ILE A 67 1.68 -18.69 0.63
C ILE A 67 0.84 -19.88 0.20
N ASN A 68 1.34 -21.11 0.38
CA ASN A 68 0.65 -22.35 0.00
C ASN A 68 0.09 -22.36 -1.44
N GLY A 69 0.85 -21.81 -2.38
CA GLY A 69 0.44 -21.71 -3.79
C GLY A 69 -0.48 -20.53 -4.11
N ILE A 70 -1.03 -19.85 -3.11
CA ILE A 70 -1.88 -18.67 -3.28
C ILE A 70 -1.02 -17.40 -3.32
N GLN A 71 -1.23 -16.59 -4.35
CA GLN A 71 -0.55 -15.32 -4.52
C GLN A 71 -1.15 -14.27 -3.56
N VAL A 72 -0.30 -13.64 -2.76
CA VAL A 72 -0.69 -12.56 -1.86
C VAL A 72 -0.40 -11.22 -2.51
N HIS A 73 -1.44 -10.56 -3.01
CA HIS A 73 -1.32 -9.20 -3.53
C HIS A 73 -1.05 -8.22 -2.38
N LEU A 74 0.13 -7.58 -2.41
CA LEU A 74 0.58 -6.70 -1.32
C LEU A 74 -0.33 -5.48 -1.11
N LEU A 75 -0.95 -4.97 -2.19
CA LEU A 75 -1.94 -3.88 -2.07
C LEU A 75 -3.16 -4.32 -1.26
N ASP A 76 -3.71 -5.50 -1.55
CA ASP A 76 -4.92 -5.99 -0.87
C ASP A 76 -4.65 -6.20 0.61
N LEU A 77 -3.52 -6.86 0.92
CA LEU A 77 -3.08 -7.05 2.30
C LEU A 77 -2.91 -5.71 3.03
N TYR A 78 -2.29 -4.73 2.37
CA TYR A 78 -2.14 -3.37 2.91
C TYR A 78 -3.51 -2.71 3.17
N LYS A 79 -4.44 -2.78 2.21
CA LYS A 79 -5.76 -2.14 2.29
C LYS A 79 -6.65 -2.78 3.36
N LEU A 80 -6.66 -4.10 3.46
CA LEU A 80 -7.41 -4.83 4.49
C LEU A 80 -6.89 -4.47 5.90
N ILE A 81 -5.57 -4.47 6.10
CA ILE A 81 -4.99 -4.16 7.41
C ILE A 81 -5.23 -2.70 7.79
N GLU A 82 -5.05 -1.74 6.88
CA GLU A 82 -5.33 -0.33 7.18
C GLU A 82 -6.83 -0.07 7.37
N GLY A 83 -7.71 -0.79 6.66
CA GLY A 83 -9.16 -0.75 6.87
C GLY A 83 -9.60 -1.23 8.26
N LEU A 84 -8.82 -2.14 8.87
CA LEU A 84 -9.01 -2.63 10.24
C LEU A 84 -8.29 -1.79 11.31
N GLY A 85 -7.83 -0.58 10.96
CA GLY A 85 -7.15 0.32 11.89
C GLY A 85 -5.63 0.12 11.97
N GLY A 86 -5.06 -0.67 11.06
CA GLY A 86 -3.62 -0.89 10.93
C GLY A 86 -3.10 -2.11 11.68
N TYR A 87 -1.80 -2.37 11.53
CA TYR A 87 -1.14 -3.58 12.01
C TYR A 87 -1.40 -3.91 13.49
N LEU A 88 -1.31 -2.93 14.39
CA LEU A 88 -1.48 -3.18 15.83
C LEU A 88 -2.90 -3.64 16.16
N SER A 89 -3.93 -3.03 15.56
CA SER A 89 -5.32 -3.43 15.73
C SER A 89 -5.53 -4.87 15.25
N VAL A 90 -5.03 -5.20 14.06
CA VAL A 90 -5.11 -6.56 13.50
C VAL A 90 -4.36 -7.58 14.36
N HIS A 91 -3.17 -7.22 14.85
CA HIS A 91 -2.34 -8.10 15.66
C HIS A 91 -2.99 -8.43 17.01
N PHE A 92 -3.46 -7.41 17.74
CA PHE A 92 -4.10 -7.61 19.04
C PHE A 92 -5.52 -8.18 18.92
N GLY A 93 -6.22 -7.87 17.83
CA GLY A 93 -7.52 -8.47 17.50
C GLY A 93 -7.44 -9.92 17.02
N LYS A 94 -6.23 -10.43 16.72
CA LYS A 94 -6.00 -11.78 16.15
C LYS A 94 -6.73 -11.99 14.81
N GLU A 95 -6.80 -10.94 14.00
CA GLU A 95 -7.61 -10.88 12.76
C GLU A 95 -6.89 -11.46 11.53
N PHE A 96 -5.61 -11.81 11.61
CA PHE A 96 -4.84 -12.28 10.45
C PHE A 96 -5.42 -13.55 9.79
N GLY A 97 -5.99 -14.47 10.56
CA GLY A 97 -6.65 -15.66 10.00
C GLY A 97 -7.87 -15.28 9.15
N THR A 98 -8.69 -14.36 9.63
CA THR A 98 -9.86 -13.84 8.90
C THR A 98 -9.45 -13.07 7.65
N ILE A 99 -8.39 -12.25 7.74
CA ILE A 99 -7.83 -11.60 6.55
C ILE A 99 -7.33 -12.64 5.54
N GLY A 100 -6.69 -13.72 6.01
CA GLY A 100 -6.27 -14.85 5.19
C GLY A 100 -7.42 -15.45 4.38
N GLU A 101 -8.54 -15.75 5.03
CA GLU A 101 -9.75 -16.28 4.38
C GLU A 101 -10.27 -15.32 3.30
N LEU A 102 -10.26 -14.00 3.55
CA LEU A 102 -10.70 -12.99 2.57
C LEU A 102 -9.83 -12.94 1.31
N ILE A 103 -8.56 -13.34 1.39
CA ILE A 103 -7.64 -13.38 0.24
C ILE A 103 -7.42 -14.80 -0.31
N GLY A 104 -8.24 -15.77 0.12
CA GLY A 104 -8.25 -17.13 -0.40
C GLY A 104 -7.26 -18.09 0.28
N LEU A 105 -6.68 -17.73 1.42
CA LEU A 105 -5.91 -18.63 2.28
C LEU A 105 -6.83 -19.35 3.28
N SER A 106 -6.30 -20.37 3.95
CA SER A 106 -7.01 -20.95 5.10
C SER A 106 -6.83 -20.05 6.33
N LYS A 107 -7.77 -20.13 7.29
CA LYS A 107 -7.66 -19.42 8.56
C LYS A 107 -6.37 -19.74 9.33
N GLN A 108 -5.84 -20.95 9.15
CA GLN A 108 -4.63 -21.43 9.82
C GLN A 108 -3.36 -20.74 9.28
N ASP A 109 -3.41 -20.20 8.06
CA ASP A 109 -2.29 -19.50 7.42
C ASP A 109 -2.12 -18.05 7.93
N GLY A 110 -2.88 -17.66 8.97
CA GLY A 110 -2.84 -16.30 9.52
C GLY A 110 -1.45 -15.89 10.03
N ASP A 111 -0.69 -16.82 10.63
CA ASP A 111 0.66 -16.52 11.10
C ASP A 111 1.64 -16.32 9.93
N GLU A 112 1.51 -17.10 8.86
CA GLU A 112 2.27 -16.93 7.61
C GLU A 112 1.93 -15.60 6.95
N LEU A 113 0.65 -15.21 6.93
CA LEU A 113 0.22 -13.93 6.40
C LEU A 113 0.77 -12.76 7.23
N LYS A 114 0.78 -12.89 8.56
CA LYS A 114 1.43 -11.92 9.44
C LYS A 114 2.92 -11.78 9.14
N LYS A 115 3.65 -12.91 9.01
CA LYS A 115 5.07 -12.91 8.62
C LYS A 115 5.26 -12.23 7.26
N CYS A 116 4.35 -12.47 6.30
CA CYS A 116 4.37 -11.82 4.99
C CYS A 116 4.22 -10.29 5.10
N TYR A 117 3.24 -9.82 5.88
CA TYR A 117 3.10 -8.38 6.15
C TYR A 117 4.37 -7.79 6.76
N ILE A 118 4.91 -8.40 7.80
CA ILE A 118 6.11 -7.91 8.49
C ILE A 118 7.28 -7.82 7.50
N LYS A 119 7.47 -8.88 6.72
CA LYS A 119 8.57 -9.02 5.79
C LYS A 119 8.59 -7.95 4.68
N TYR A 120 7.43 -7.64 4.11
CA TYR A 120 7.34 -6.73 2.95
C TYR A 120 6.84 -5.32 3.28
N LEU A 121 5.98 -5.17 4.29
CA LEU A 121 5.18 -3.96 4.50
C LEU A 121 5.47 -3.23 5.80
N ASP A 122 6.10 -3.85 6.82
CA ASP A 122 6.35 -3.18 8.10
C ASP A 122 7.29 -1.98 7.95
N ILE A 123 8.50 -2.20 7.43
CA ILE A 123 9.45 -1.11 7.17
C ILE A 123 8.88 -0.11 6.15
N PHE A 124 8.26 -0.61 5.07
CA PHE A 124 7.65 0.20 4.02
C PHE A 124 6.60 1.17 4.58
N THR A 125 5.68 0.69 5.41
CA THR A 125 4.62 1.51 6.01
C THR A 125 5.14 2.40 7.14
N SER A 126 6.17 1.98 7.89
CA SER A 126 6.80 2.78 8.93
C SER A 126 7.42 4.07 8.37
N TYR A 127 8.17 3.99 7.27
CA TYR A 127 8.74 5.19 6.61
C TYR A 127 7.65 6.18 6.18
N TYR A 128 6.56 5.67 5.62
CA TYR A 128 5.42 6.50 5.24
C TYR A 128 4.76 7.19 6.45
N LYS A 129 4.55 6.46 7.54
CA LYS A 129 3.95 7.00 8.77
C LYS A 129 4.84 8.09 9.38
N THR A 130 6.15 7.87 9.44
CA THR A 130 7.13 8.86 9.93
C THR A 130 7.12 10.13 9.07
N ALA A 131 7.07 10.00 7.74
CA ALA A 131 7.05 11.15 6.83
C ALA A 131 5.79 12.02 6.94
N ARG A 132 4.67 11.46 7.39
CA ARG A 132 3.42 12.23 7.57
C ARG A 132 3.35 12.99 8.89
N GLY A 133 4.13 12.58 9.89
CA GLY A 133 4.04 13.09 11.26
C GLY A 133 2.68 12.79 11.93
N PRO A 134 2.56 13.01 13.25
CA PRO A 134 1.34 12.67 14.00
C PRO A 134 0.10 13.53 13.65
N ASN A 135 0.24 14.59 12.84
CA ASN A 135 -0.77 15.66 12.75
C ASN A 135 -1.30 16.00 11.35
N ARG A 136 -1.05 15.19 10.32
CA ARG A 136 -1.65 15.42 9.00
C ARG A 136 -2.78 14.45 8.72
N ARG A 137 -3.99 14.74 9.23
CA ARG A 137 -5.24 14.15 8.70
C ARG A 137 -5.26 14.41 7.19
N TRP A 138 -5.29 13.34 6.39
CA TRP A 138 -5.39 13.50 4.94
C TRP A 138 -6.80 13.96 4.60
N HIS A 139 -6.94 15.13 4.00
CA HIS A 139 -8.16 15.53 3.32
C HIS A 139 -7.95 15.37 1.80
N PRO A 140 -8.87 14.70 1.07
CA PRO A 140 -8.77 14.50 -0.38
C PRO A 140 -8.59 15.80 -1.18
N ASN A 141 -9.00 16.94 -0.60
CA ASN A 141 -8.94 18.25 -1.24
C ASN A 141 -7.53 18.83 -1.42
N ILE A 142 -6.50 18.28 -0.76
CA ILE A 142 -5.11 18.80 -0.84
C ILE A 142 -4.50 18.55 -2.23
N LEU A 143 -4.94 17.51 -2.95
CA LEU A 143 -4.50 17.29 -4.34
C LEU A 143 -5.08 18.34 -5.31
N ARG A 144 -6.24 18.95 -5.00
CA ARG A 144 -6.82 20.01 -5.84
C ARG A 144 -6.11 21.35 -5.70
N GLN A 145 -5.58 21.68 -4.53
CA GLN A 145 -4.86 22.96 -4.31
C GLN A 145 -3.47 22.96 -4.96
N ASN A 146 -2.71 21.87 -4.83
CA ASN A 146 -1.37 21.77 -5.41
C ASN A 146 -1.35 21.73 -6.95
N LEU A 147 -2.47 21.40 -7.61
CA LEU A 147 -2.60 21.47 -9.06
C LEU A 147 -2.94 22.89 -9.53
N LYS A 148 -3.72 23.65 -8.75
CA LYS A 148 -4.05 25.05 -9.08
C LYS A 148 -2.86 25.99 -8.90
N GLU A 149 -2.00 25.76 -7.90
CA GLU A 149 -0.80 26.59 -7.67
C GLU A 149 0.32 26.36 -8.70
N LYS A 150 0.21 25.32 -9.55
CA LYS A 150 1.14 25.11 -10.68
C LYS A 150 0.62 25.64 -12.01
N GLU A 151 -0.62 26.14 -12.04
CA GLU A 151 -1.27 26.74 -13.22
C GLU A 151 -1.47 28.26 -13.06
N SER A 152 -0.93 28.86 -12.00
CA SER A 152 -0.90 30.31 -11.72
C SER A 152 0.52 30.85 -11.72
#